data_AF-A0A163BXD9-F1
#
_entry.id   AF-A0A163BXD9-F1
#
_cell.length_a   1.000
_cell.length_b   1.000
_cell.length_c   1.000
_cell.angle_alpha   90.00
_cell.angle_beta   90.00
_cell.angle_gamma   90.00
#
_symmetry.space_group_name_H-M   'P 1'
#
loop_
_entity.id
_entity.type
_entity.pdbx_description
1 polymer ?
#
loop_
_entity_poly.entity_id
_entity_poly.type
_entity_poly.pdbx_seq_one_letter_code
_entity_poly.pdbx_strand_id
1 'polypeptide(L)'
;MLIFGAVIFSSAPFWHINFSRNTQEIIHDQSIVDGLRDSRNEKRSLLINELMTYAKSNPDSELGKIGSEYIEKKNEVVQKNKKLSVLKEEQKVLGFNNMRDFMYNIGLFIFILFLSLIIIFASILLKKIDKPISLALFGCGFISLLVSLYFINWAFFIQVDYNVNRYHWMIITVSFIISISSFLYYVYKKTILEKLKSTVNFILDVRNDHFQKVAIRAMEVDEEETINDIIEFEDKTKEELSKLVGR
;
A
#
# COMPACT_ATOMS: atom_id res chain seq x y z
N MET A 1 -15.49 14.08 -19.83
CA MET A 1 -14.26 13.44 -20.33
C MET A 1 -13.45 12.77 -19.21
N LEU A 2 -13.16 13.44 -18.08
CA LEU A 2 -12.40 12.87 -16.95
C LEU A 2 -12.99 11.59 -16.35
N ILE A 3 -14.32 11.52 -16.17
CA ILE A 3 -15.00 10.33 -15.62
C ILE A 3 -14.85 9.12 -16.55
N PHE A 4 -14.88 9.34 -17.87
CA PHE A 4 -14.72 8.26 -18.84
C PHE A 4 -13.29 7.72 -18.85
N GLY A 5 -12.29 8.60 -18.79
CA GLY A 5 -10.89 8.21 -18.60
C GLY A 5 -10.70 7.43 -17.29
N ALA A 6 -11.33 7.87 -16.21
CA ALA A 6 -11.29 7.19 -14.92
C ALA A 6 -11.78 5.75 -15.00
N VAL A 7 -12.96 5.53 -15.60
CA VAL A 7 -13.55 4.20 -15.77
C VAL A 7 -12.66 3.30 -16.63
N ILE A 8 -12.09 3.84 -17.71
CA ILE A 8 -11.20 3.07 -18.58
C ILE A 8 -9.92 2.67 -17.83
N PHE A 9 -9.24 3.60 -17.16
CA PHE A 9 -7.99 3.29 -16.45
C PHE A 9 -8.19 2.45 -15.19
N SER A 10 -9.28 2.66 -14.45
CA SER A 10 -9.64 1.81 -13.29
C SER A 10 -10.01 0.40 -13.70
N SER A 11 -10.46 0.19 -14.93
CA SER A 11 -10.69 -1.14 -15.48
C SER A 11 -9.41 -1.83 -15.95
N ALA A 12 -8.29 -1.11 -16.15
CA ALA A 12 -7.04 -1.67 -16.68
C ALA A 12 -6.52 -2.92 -15.92
N PRO A 13 -6.63 -3.03 -14.58
CA PRO A 13 -6.29 -4.25 -13.85
C PRO A 13 -7.13 -5.47 -14.25
N PHE A 14 -8.33 -5.28 -14.79
CA PHE A 14 -9.16 -6.39 -15.27
C PHE A 14 -8.81 -6.79 -16.71
N TRP A 15 -8.32 -5.84 -17.50
CA TRP A 15 -7.95 -6.07 -18.90
C TRP A 15 -6.55 -6.67 -19.06
N HIS A 16 -5.73 -6.64 -18.01
CA HIS A 16 -4.38 -7.21 -18.01
C HIS A 16 -4.36 -8.71 -18.39
N ILE A 17 -5.47 -9.45 -18.19
CA ILE A 17 -5.60 -10.87 -18.55
C ILE A 17 -5.50 -11.09 -20.06
N ASN A 18 -5.96 -10.12 -20.86
CA ASN A 18 -5.94 -10.21 -22.33
C ASN A 18 -4.54 -10.00 -22.92
N PHE A 19 -3.57 -9.57 -22.09
CA PHE A 19 -2.17 -9.45 -22.50
C PHE A 19 -1.42 -10.73 -22.15
N SER A 20 -0.71 -11.28 -23.13
CA SER A 20 0.15 -12.46 -22.91
C SER A 20 1.33 -12.10 -22.03
N ARG A 21 1.65 -12.95 -21.04
CA ARG A 21 2.84 -12.77 -20.18
C ARG A 21 4.15 -12.82 -20.99
N ASN A 22 4.18 -13.70 -22.00
CA ASN A 22 5.26 -13.84 -22.96
C ASN A 22 4.65 -13.84 -24.37
N THR A 23 5.34 -13.27 -25.33
CA THR A 23 5.00 -13.44 -26.74
C THR A 23 5.18 -14.89 -27.18
N GLN A 24 4.42 -15.31 -28.21
CA GLN A 24 4.55 -16.65 -28.83
C GLN A 24 6.00 -16.94 -29.24
N GLU A 25 6.71 -15.93 -29.75
CA GLU A 25 8.12 -16.02 -30.12
C GLU A 25 9.03 -16.31 -28.92
N ILE A 26 8.84 -15.65 -27.78
CA ILE A 26 9.61 -15.95 -26.55
C ILE A 26 9.31 -17.35 -26.04
N ILE A 27 8.06 -17.79 -26.07
CA ILE A 27 7.68 -19.15 -25.61
C ILE A 27 8.36 -20.20 -26.50
N HIS A 28 8.32 -19.99 -27.81
CA HIS A 28 8.97 -20.86 -28.79
C HIS A 28 10.49 -20.88 -28.60
N ASP A 29 11.16 -19.73 -28.55
CA ASP A 29 12.61 -19.65 -28.41
C ASP A 29 13.09 -20.17 -27.04
N GLN A 30 12.31 -19.97 -25.98
CA GLN A 30 12.57 -20.55 -24.66
C GLN A 30 12.50 -22.08 -24.72
N SER A 31 11.49 -22.66 -25.37
CA SER A 31 11.39 -24.12 -25.55
C SER A 31 12.55 -24.72 -26.34
N ILE A 32 13.06 -24.01 -27.35
CA ILE A 32 14.25 -24.41 -28.10
C ILE A 32 15.49 -24.37 -27.20
N VAL A 33 15.67 -23.30 -26.42
CA VAL A 33 16.79 -23.16 -25.49
C VAL A 33 16.78 -24.28 -24.45
N ASP A 34 15.61 -24.63 -23.92
CA ASP A 34 15.47 -25.71 -22.94
C ASP A 34 15.81 -27.07 -23.57
N GLY A 35 15.30 -27.37 -24.77
CA GLY A 35 15.68 -28.59 -25.49
C GLY A 35 17.18 -28.69 -25.82
N LEU A 36 17.82 -27.57 -26.16
CA LEU A 36 19.27 -27.52 -26.37
C LEU A 36 20.05 -27.70 -25.06
N ARG A 37 19.55 -27.18 -23.92
CA ARG A 37 20.16 -27.39 -22.60
C ARG A 37 20.09 -28.85 -22.19
N ASP A 38 18.98 -29.52 -22.46
CA ASP A 38 18.79 -30.94 -22.15
C ASP A 38 19.74 -31.80 -22.99
N SER A 39 19.79 -31.57 -24.32
CA SER A 39 20.74 -32.27 -25.20
C SER A 39 22.20 -31.99 -24.81
N ARG A 40 22.52 -30.77 -24.39
CA ARG A 40 23.85 -30.43 -23.86
C ARG A 40 24.15 -31.18 -22.56
N ASN A 41 23.18 -31.29 -21.65
CA ASN A 41 23.36 -31.97 -20.37
C ASN A 41 23.55 -33.48 -20.56
N GLU A 42 22.81 -34.09 -21.48
CA GLU A 42 22.98 -35.49 -21.90
C GLU A 42 24.39 -35.75 -22.44
N LYS A 43 24.88 -34.89 -23.34
CA LYS A 43 26.25 -34.97 -23.84
C LYS A 43 27.30 -34.71 -22.77
N ARG A 44 27.03 -33.80 -21.84
CA ARG A 44 27.89 -33.51 -20.69
C ARG A 44 28.02 -34.72 -19.78
N SER A 45 26.95 -35.47 -19.51
CA SER A 45 27.02 -36.71 -18.72
C SER A 45 27.89 -37.78 -19.41
N LEU A 46 27.85 -37.86 -20.75
CA LEU A 46 28.74 -38.72 -21.52
C LEU A 46 30.20 -38.22 -21.49
N LEU A 47 30.43 -36.91 -21.49
CA LEU A 47 31.76 -36.29 -21.48
C LEU A 47 32.47 -36.33 -20.12
N ILE A 48 31.71 -36.25 -19.01
CA ILE A 48 32.24 -36.11 -17.65
C ILE A 48 32.88 -37.40 -17.14
N ASN A 49 32.45 -38.57 -17.64
CA ASN A 49 32.96 -39.82 -17.09
C ASN A 49 34.39 -40.18 -17.53
N GLU A 50 34.91 -39.69 -18.67
CA GLU A 50 36.28 -40.10 -19.11
C GLU A 50 37.13 -39.03 -19.85
N LEU A 51 36.65 -37.83 -20.23
CA LEU A 51 37.20 -37.19 -21.46
C LEU A 51 37.71 -35.76 -21.47
N MET A 52 37.50 -34.93 -20.45
CA MET A 52 37.91 -33.52 -20.57
C MET A 52 39.42 -33.33 -20.83
N THR A 53 40.24 -34.33 -20.51
CA THR A 53 41.70 -34.32 -20.71
C THR A 53 42.14 -34.98 -22.04
N TYR A 54 41.43 -36.00 -22.52
CA TYR A 54 41.83 -36.78 -23.72
C TYR A 54 41.30 -36.17 -25.03
N ALA A 55 40.06 -35.64 -25.03
CA ALA A 55 39.44 -35.04 -26.22
C ALA A 55 40.17 -33.79 -26.74
N LYS A 56 40.89 -33.09 -25.86
CA LYS A 56 41.69 -31.91 -26.21
C LYS A 56 42.96 -32.26 -27.00
N SER A 57 43.40 -33.51 -26.92
CA SER A 57 44.68 -33.99 -27.44
C SER A 57 44.54 -34.83 -28.72
N ASN A 58 43.36 -35.42 -28.98
CA ASN A 58 43.10 -36.29 -30.12
C ASN A 58 41.73 -35.98 -30.78
N PRO A 59 41.64 -34.91 -31.59
CA PRO A 59 40.39 -34.41 -32.15
C PRO A 59 39.69 -35.35 -33.14
N ASP A 60 40.45 -36.23 -33.82
CA ASP A 60 39.90 -37.16 -34.83
C ASP A 60 39.26 -38.42 -34.23
N SER A 61 39.47 -38.67 -32.94
CA SER A 61 38.80 -39.75 -32.24
C SER A 61 37.28 -39.53 -32.20
N GLU A 62 36.49 -40.61 -32.13
CA GLU A 62 35.03 -40.53 -31.94
C GLU A 62 34.65 -39.64 -30.76
N LEU A 63 35.49 -39.66 -29.73
CA LEU A 63 35.39 -38.85 -28.52
C LEU A 63 35.74 -37.37 -28.75
N GLY A 64 36.70 -37.07 -29.63
CA GLY A 64 37.01 -35.72 -30.11
C GLY A 64 35.88 -35.12 -30.94
N LYS A 65 35.19 -35.94 -31.74
CA LYS A 65 33.97 -35.55 -32.47
C LYS A 65 32.83 -35.21 -31.52
N ILE A 66 32.57 -36.05 -30.51
CA ILE A 66 31.56 -35.77 -29.47
C ILE A 66 31.90 -34.48 -28.69
N GLY A 67 33.18 -34.25 -28.38
CA GLY A 67 33.65 -33.03 -27.73
C GLY A 67 33.45 -31.78 -28.58
N SER A 68 33.73 -31.85 -29.88
CA SER A 68 33.53 -30.74 -30.82
C SER A 68 32.05 -30.40 -30.97
N GLU A 69 31.19 -31.41 -31.12
CA GLU A 69 29.73 -31.24 -31.21
C GLU A 69 29.13 -30.68 -29.90
N TYR A 70 29.70 -31.02 -28.74
CA TYR A 70 29.34 -30.42 -27.46
C TYR A 70 29.69 -28.93 -27.40
N ILE A 71 30.89 -28.55 -27.85
CA ILE A 71 31.33 -27.14 -27.89
C ILE A 71 30.43 -26.33 -28.83
N GLU A 72 30.10 -26.88 -29.99
CA GLU A 72 29.17 -26.27 -30.95
C GLU A 72 27.80 -26.01 -30.33
N LYS A 73 27.16 -27.03 -29.74
CA LYS A 73 25.85 -26.87 -29.06
C LYS A 73 25.93 -25.89 -27.89
N LYS A 74 27.02 -25.88 -27.13
CA LYS A 74 27.24 -24.90 -26.06
C LYS A 74 27.27 -23.48 -26.62
N ASN A 75 27.97 -23.25 -27.71
CA ASN A 75 28.05 -21.95 -28.36
C ASN A 75 26.68 -21.52 -28.93
N GLU A 76 25.92 -22.44 -29.51
CA GLU A 76 24.56 -22.18 -29.99
C GLU A 76 23.63 -21.74 -28.84
N VAL A 77 23.67 -22.43 -27.69
CA VAL A 77 22.91 -22.05 -26.49
C VAL A 77 23.30 -20.64 -26.02
N VAL A 78 24.59 -20.30 -26.03
CA VAL A 78 25.06 -18.96 -25.64
C VAL A 78 24.53 -17.90 -26.61
N GLN A 79 24.56 -18.15 -27.91
CA GLN A 79 24.04 -17.22 -28.92
C GLN A 79 22.52 -17.04 -28.80
N LYS A 80 21.76 -18.13 -28.66
CA LYS A 80 20.30 -18.05 -28.46
C LYS A 80 19.93 -17.36 -27.15
N ASN A 81 20.66 -17.58 -26.06
CA ASN A 81 20.44 -16.84 -24.82
C ASN A 81 20.71 -15.35 -24.96
N LYS A 82 21.74 -14.95 -25.73
CA LYS A 82 21.99 -13.52 -26.05
C LYS A 82 20.83 -12.94 -26.84
N LYS A 83 20.36 -13.64 -27.89
CA LYS A 83 19.19 -13.20 -28.68
C LYS A 83 17.94 -13.08 -27.79
N LEU A 84 17.69 -14.07 -26.94
CA LEU A 84 16.57 -14.08 -26.01
C LEU A 84 16.67 -12.93 -25.00
N SER A 85 17.86 -12.57 -24.52
CA SER A 85 18.03 -11.41 -23.65
C SER A 85 17.69 -10.10 -24.36
N VAL A 86 18.09 -9.95 -25.63
CA VAL A 86 17.75 -8.76 -26.43
C VAL A 86 16.23 -8.67 -26.64
N LEU A 87 15.59 -9.78 -27.04
CA LEU A 87 14.13 -9.84 -27.21
C LEU A 87 13.38 -9.53 -25.90
N LYS A 88 13.90 -9.98 -24.75
CA LYS A 88 13.33 -9.65 -23.43
C LYS A 88 13.48 -8.17 -23.09
N GLU A 89 14.61 -7.54 -23.42
CA GLU A 89 14.79 -6.10 -23.26
C GLU A 89 13.86 -5.29 -24.18
N GLU A 90 13.66 -5.73 -25.43
CA GLU A 90 12.75 -5.09 -26.38
C GLU A 90 11.28 -5.15 -25.95
N GLN A 91 10.89 -6.17 -25.18
CA GLN A 91 9.54 -6.31 -24.64
C GLN A 91 9.31 -5.58 -23.33
N LYS A 92 10.36 -4.99 -22.74
CA LYS A 92 10.19 -4.20 -21.52
C LYS A 92 9.45 -2.92 -21.84
N VAL A 93 8.47 -2.60 -21.00
CA VAL A 93 7.72 -1.35 -21.06
C VAL A 93 8.02 -0.57 -19.81
N LEU A 94 8.71 0.58 -19.95
CA LEU A 94 9.06 1.46 -18.83
C LEU A 94 9.72 0.73 -17.65
N GLY A 95 10.55 -0.27 -17.95
CA GLY A 95 11.28 -1.07 -16.96
C GLY A 95 10.52 -2.26 -16.37
N PHE A 96 9.25 -2.46 -16.72
CA PHE A 96 8.54 -3.71 -16.44
C PHE A 96 8.90 -4.78 -17.47
N ASN A 97 8.91 -6.05 -17.06
CA ASN A 97 9.30 -7.18 -17.92
C ASN A 97 8.40 -7.39 -19.14
N ASN A 98 7.13 -7.00 -19.03
CA ASN A 98 6.15 -7.13 -20.10
C ASN A 98 5.04 -6.08 -19.91
N MET A 99 4.27 -5.84 -20.97
CA MET A 99 3.16 -4.88 -20.97
C MET A 99 2.06 -5.24 -19.96
N ARG A 100 1.84 -6.53 -19.69
CA ARG A 100 0.84 -6.99 -18.72
C ARG A 100 1.17 -6.53 -17.31
N ASP A 101 2.42 -6.70 -16.89
CA ASP A 101 2.90 -6.30 -15.57
C ASP A 101 2.83 -4.77 -15.42
N PHE A 102 3.20 -4.02 -16.47
CA PHE A 102 3.04 -2.57 -16.50
C PHE A 102 1.57 -2.16 -16.30
N MET A 103 0.66 -2.68 -17.13
CA MET A 103 -0.78 -2.38 -17.07
C MET A 103 -1.42 -2.75 -15.74
N TYR A 104 -1.05 -3.90 -15.17
CA TYR A 104 -1.55 -4.34 -13.88
C TYR A 104 -1.12 -3.39 -12.76
N ASN A 105 0.18 -3.10 -12.65
CA ASN A 105 0.71 -2.24 -11.60
C ASN A 105 0.16 -0.83 -11.73
N ILE A 106 0.24 -0.23 -12.92
CA ILE A 106 -0.24 1.14 -13.11
C ILE A 106 -1.75 1.27 -12.93
N GLY A 107 -2.51 0.29 -13.45
CA GLY A 107 -3.96 0.25 -13.30
C GLY A 107 -4.38 0.17 -11.84
N LEU A 108 -3.68 -0.64 -11.03
CA LEU A 108 -3.96 -0.77 -9.60
C LEU A 108 -3.80 0.57 -8.89
N PHE A 109 -2.70 1.28 -9.14
CA PHE A 109 -2.45 2.56 -8.48
C PHE A 109 -3.37 3.67 -8.97
N ILE A 110 -3.74 3.68 -10.25
CA ILE A 110 -4.77 4.59 -10.76
C ILE A 110 -6.13 4.28 -10.14
N PHE A 111 -6.49 3.01 -9.95
CA PHE A 111 -7.71 2.62 -9.25
C PHE A 111 -7.72 3.14 -7.81
N ILE A 112 -6.63 2.97 -7.06
CA ILE A 112 -6.50 3.50 -5.69
C ILE A 112 -6.58 5.03 -5.68
N LEU A 113 -5.98 5.71 -6.67
CA LEU A 113 -6.10 7.17 -6.82
C LEU A 113 -7.56 7.59 -6.96
N PHE A 114 -8.34 6.93 -7.81
CA PHE A 114 -9.76 7.23 -7.95
C PHE A 114 -10.56 6.94 -6.69
N LEU A 115 -10.33 5.79 -6.06
CA LEU A 115 -10.99 5.45 -4.80
C LEU A 115 -10.70 6.49 -3.71
N SER A 116 -9.46 6.97 -3.64
CA SER A 116 -9.04 8.00 -2.69
C SER A 116 -9.79 9.33 -2.90
N LEU A 117 -9.99 9.74 -4.15
CA LEU A 117 -10.76 10.94 -4.49
C LEU A 117 -12.24 10.78 -4.12
N ILE A 118 -12.83 9.60 -4.34
CA ILE A 118 -14.20 9.29 -3.93
C ILE A 118 -14.34 9.37 -2.41
N ILE A 119 -13.39 8.81 -1.66
CA ILE A 119 -13.39 8.86 -0.18
C ILE A 119 -13.26 10.31 0.31
N ILE A 120 -12.37 11.11 -0.29
CA ILE A 120 -12.23 12.54 0.04
C ILE A 120 -13.53 13.30 -0.27
N PHE A 121 -14.17 13.01 -1.40
CA PHE A 121 -15.44 13.64 -1.75
C PHE A 121 -16.57 13.26 -0.77
N ALA A 122 -16.68 11.97 -0.44
CA ALA A 122 -17.64 11.47 0.55
C ALA A 122 -17.43 12.11 1.93
N SER A 123 -16.17 12.34 2.33
CA SER A 123 -15.85 12.99 3.60
C SER A 123 -16.37 14.42 3.66
N ILE A 124 -16.30 15.18 2.56
CA ILE A 124 -16.83 16.55 2.46
C ILE A 124 -18.35 16.55 2.62
N LEU A 125 -19.05 15.58 2.02
CA LEU A 125 -20.51 15.45 2.14
C LEU A 125 -20.92 15.11 3.59
N LEU A 126 -20.17 14.22 4.25
CA LEU A 126 -20.44 13.80 5.63
C LEU A 126 -20.12 14.85 6.68
N LYS A 127 -19.35 15.89 6.33
CA LYS A 127 -18.93 16.96 7.26
C LYS A 127 -20.08 17.64 8.00
N LYS A 128 -21.26 17.70 7.37
CA LYS A 128 -22.47 18.30 7.96
C LYS A 128 -23.21 17.38 8.94
N ILE A 129 -23.00 16.08 8.83
CA ILE A 129 -23.72 15.05 9.62
C ILE A 129 -22.85 14.63 10.80
N ASP A 130 -21.62 14.22 10.52
CA ASP A 130 -20.70 13.67 11.52
C ASP A 130 -19.27 14.14 11.23
N LYS A 131 -18.85 15.15 12.00
CA LYS A 131 -17.52 15.78 11.89
C LYS A 131 -16.37 14.81 12.17
N PRO A 132 -16.37 13.97 13.25
CA PRO A 132 -15.28 13.04 13.47
C PRO A 132 -15.16 11.97 12.38
N ILE A 133 -16.26 11.41 11.88
CA ILE A 133 -16.22 10.42 10.78
C ILE A 133 -15.72 11.08 9.48
N SER A 134 -16.19 12.28 9.17
CA SER A 134 -15.71 13.08 8.03
C SER A 134 -14.19 13.30 8.10
N LEU A 135 -13.65 13.67 9.27
CA LEU A 135 -12.23 13.87 9.44
C LEU A 135 -11.42 12.58 9.24
N ALA A 136 -11.90 11.46 9.77
CA ALA A 136 -11.27 10.15 9.60
C ALA A 136 -11.24 9.70 8.14
N LEU A 137 -12.36 9.84 7.42
CA LEU A 137 -12.45 9.53 5.99
C LEU A 137 -11.54 10.44 5.16
N PHE A 138 -11.50 11.73 5.47
CA PHE A 138 -10.60 12.66 4.80
C PHE A 138 -9.13 12.23 4.96
N GLY A 139 -8.71 11.88 6.18
CA GLY A 139 -7.36 11.39 6.44
C GLY A 139 -7.03 10.10 5.68
N CYS A 140 -7.95 9.12 5.70
CA CYS A 140 -7.79 7.86 4.98
C CYS A 140 -7.68 8.07 3.46
N GLY A 141 -8.57 8.88 2.89
CA GLY A 141 -8.53 9.25 1.48
C GLY A 141 -7.25 10.01 1.11
N PHE A 142 -6.81 10.95 1.94
CA PHE A 142 -5.58 11.71 1.69
C PHE A 142 -4.32 10.84 1.73
N ILE A 143 -4.20 9.92 2.68
CA ILE A 143 -3.08 8.96 2.72
C ILE A 143 -3.10 8.07 1.47
N SER A 144 -4.26 7.54 1.10
CA SER A 144 -4.42 6.69 -0.08
C SER A 144 -4.04 7.44 -1.37
N LEU A 145 -4.41 8.72 -1.47
CA LEU A 145 -4.02 9.61 -2.57
C LEU A 145 -2.49 9.72 -2.66
N LEU A 146 -1.81 10.03 -1.55
CA LEU A 146 -0.35 10.15 -1.53
C LEU A 146 0.35 8.83 -1.92
N VAL A 147 -0.13 7.70 -1.41
CA VAL A 147 0.40 6.37 -1.75
C VAL A 147 0.24 6.09 -3.24
N SER A 148 -0.95 6.36 -3.81
CA SER A 148 -1.19 6.14 -5.23
C SER A 148 -0.32 7.03 -6.12
N LEU A 149 -0.17 8.32 -5.79
CA LEU A 149 0.70 9.24 -6.52
C LEU A 149 2.17 8.81 -6.46
N TYR A 150 2.63 8.34 -5.30
CA TYR A 150 3.98 7.80 -5.17
C TYR A 150 4.20 6.62 -6.10
N PHE A 151 3.31 5.62 -6.09
CA PHE A 151 3.49 4.43 -6.90
C PHE A 151 3.28 4.67 -8.39
N ILE A 152 2.39 5.58 -8.78
CA ILE A 152 2.26 6.02 -10.17
C ILE A 152 3.58 6.66 -10.63
N ASN A 153 4.12 7.58 -9.83
CA ASN A 153 5.42 8.20 -10.12
C ASN A 153 6.52 7.12 -10.24
N TRP A 154 6.59 6.22 -9.26
CA TRP A 154 7.53 5.11 -9.29
C TRP A 154 7.40 4.26 -10.56
N ALA A 155 6.19 3.89 -10.98
CA ALA A 155 5.94 3.11 -12.18
C ALA A 155 6.44 3.79 -13.47
N PHE A 156 6.41 5.12 -13.54
CA PHE A 156 6.94 5.85 -14.69
C PHE A 156 8.45 6.14 -14.62
N PHE A 157 9.06 6.07 -13.44
CA PHE A 157 10.45 6.45 -13.22
C PHE A 157 11.41 5.28 -12.93
N ILE A 158 10.98 4.02 -13.08
CA ILE A 158 11.81 2.80 -12.87
C ILE A 158 13.15 2.83 -13.64
N GLN A 159 13.23 3.51 -14.80
CA GLN A 159 14.42 3.50 -15.66
C GLN A 159 15.44 4.61 -15.38
N VAL A 160 15.12 5.60 -14.56
CA VAL A 160 16.13 6.59 -14.13
C VAL A 160 16.70 6.04 -12.84
N ASP A 161 17.99 5.69 -12.83
CA ASP A 161 18.76 5.37 -11.61
C ASP A 161 18.28 6.27 -10.48
N TYR A 162 17.40 5.74 -9.63
CA TYR A 162 16.72 6.56 -8.66
C TYR A 162 17.81 6.98 -7.71
N ASN A 163 18.15 8.28 -7.74
CA ASN A 163 19.20 8.79 -6.89
C ASN A 163 18.88 8.33 -5.47
N VAL A 164 19.76 7.48 -4.92
CA VAL A 164 19.56 6.77 -3.66
C VAL A 164 19.16 7.76 -2.56
N ASN A 165 19.64 9.00 -2.62
CA ASN A 165 19.28 10.05 -1.69
C ASN A 165 17.79 10.41 -1.74
N ARG A 166 17.15 10.47 -2.92
CA ARG A 166 15.71 10.78 -3.04
C ARG A 166 14.84 9.72 -2.37
N TYR A 167 15.22 8.45 -2.49
CA TYR A 167 14.54 7.35 -1.81
C TYR A 167 14.63 7.51 -0.27
N HIS A 168 15.83 7.79 0.24
CA HIS A 168 16.05 8.05 1.67
C HIS A 168 15.26 9.26 2.17
N TRP A 169 15.27 10.37 1.45
CA TRP A 169 14.50 11.57 1.79
C TRP A 169 13.00 11.29 1.87
N MET A 170 12.49 10.42 0.98
CA MET A 170 11.09 10.05 1.01
C MET A 170 10.74 9.20 2.24
N ILE A 171 11.58 8.22 2.59
CA ILE A 171 11.40 7.42 3.82
C ILE A 171 11.42 8.32 5.05
N ILE A 172 12.37 9.27 5.13
CA ILE A 172 12.45 10.23 6.23
C ILE A 172 11.16 11.06 6.31
N THR A 173 10.67 11.56 5.18
CA THR A 173 9.45 12.37 5.12
C THR A 173 8.23 11.58 5.59
N VAL A 174 8.04 10.35 5.09
CA VAL A 174 6.92 9.47 5.48
C VAL A 174 7.01 9.14 6.97
N SER A 175 8.20 8.82 7.47
CA SER A 175 8.43 8.52 8.89
C SER A 175 8.07 9.74 9.76
N PHE A 176 8.47 10.93 9.33
CA PHE A 176 8.16 12.18 10.04
C PHE A 176 6.66 12.48 10.07
N ILE A 177 5.95 12.28 8.95
CA ILE A 177 4.49 12.43 8.89
C ILE A 177 3.79 11.44 9.82
N ILE A 178 4.23 10.17 9.85
CA ILE A 178 3.67 9.15 10.74
C ILE A 178 3.92 9.50 12.21
N SER A 179 5.13 9.98 12.54
CA SER A 179 5.48 10.41 13.90
C SER A 179 4.63 11.59 14.35
N ILE A 180 4.48 12.63 13.51
CA ILE A 180 3.61 13.79 13.82
C ILE A 180 2.16 13.35 13.99
N SER A 181 1.64 12.52 13.08
CA SER A 181 0.27 12.04 13.14
C SER A 181 0.01 11.23 14.42
N SER A 182 0.96 10.37 14.80
CA SER A 182 0.90 9.60 16.05
C SER A 182 0.94 10.49 17.28
N PHE A 183 1.78 11.54 17.27
CA PHE A 183 1.85 12.51 18.36
C PHE A 183 0.54 13.30 18.51
N LEU A 184 -0.02 13.80 17.40
CA LEU A 184 -1.31 14.51 17.41
C LEU A 184 -2.44 13.62 17.91
N TYR A 185 -2.47 12.35 17.49
CA TYR A 185 -3.43 11.38 17.99
C TYR A 185 -3.28 11.13 19.49
N TYR A 186 -2.05 11.02 19.99
CA TYR A 186 -1.79 10.86 21.42
C TYR A 186 -2.29 12.07 22.23
N VAL A 187 -2.00 13.29 21.76
CA VAL A 187 -2.48 14.54 22.39
C VAL A 187 -4.00 14.56 22.41
N TYR A 188 -4.65 14.28 21.28
CA TYR A 188 -6.10 14.22 21.18
C TYR A 188 -6.73 13.21 22.14
N LYS A 189 -6.18 12.00 22.23
CA LYS A 189 -6.62 10.96 23.16
C LYS A 189 -6.50 11.42 24.62
N LYS A 190 -5.40 12.08 24.97
CA LYS A 190 -5.18 12.62 26.31
C LYS A 190 -6.23 13.69 26.65
N THR A 191 -6.50 14.61 25.74
CA THR A 191 -7.53 15.65 25.93
C THR A 191 -8.93 15.05 26.10
N ILE A 192 -9.30 14.03 25.32
CA ILE A 192 -10.58 13.33 25.52
C ILE A 192 -10.63 12.67 26.90
N LEU A 193 -9.56 11.98 27.30
CA LEU A 193 -9.50 11.29 28.59
C LEU A 193 -9.64 12.29 29.76
N GLU A 194 -9.02 13.46 29.66
CA GLU A 194 -9.14 14.54 30.64
C GLU A 194 -10.56 15.11 30.70
N LYS A 195 -11.20 15.36 29.55
CA LYS A 195 -12.61 15.79 29.50
C LYS A 195 -13.54 14.75 30.13
N LEU A 196 -13.29 13.47 29.87
CA LEU A 196 -14.10 12.38 30.41
C LEU A 196 -13.92 12.24 31.92
N LYS A 197 -12.67 12.34 32.42
CA LYS A 197 -12.40 12.41 33.86
C LYS A 197 -13.07 13.60 34.54
N SER A 198 -13.01 14.78 33.93
CA SER A 198 -13.67 15.98 34.44
C SER A 198 -15.19 15.80 34.54
N THR A 199 -15.80 15.17 33.54
CA THR A 199 -17.24 14.90 33.53
C THR A 199 -17.63 13.90 34.62
N VAL A 200 -16.85 12.83 34.79
CA VAL A 200 -17.08 11.83 35.84
C VAL A 200 -16.92 12.45 37.23
N ASN A 201 -15.88 13.27 37.45
CA ASN A 201 -15.68 13.95 38.72
C ASN A 201 -16.83 14.91 39.02
N PHE A 202 -17.29 15.69 38.02
CA PHE A 202 -18.45 16.56 38.18
C PHE A 202 -19.70 15.77 38.61
N ILE A 203 -19.99 14.63 37.96
CA ILE A 203 -21.12 13.77 38.33
C ILE A 203 -20.97 13.24 39.77
N LEU A 204 -19.76 12.85 40.18
CA LEU A 204 -19.50 12.36 41.53
C LEU A 204 -19.62 13.46 42.60
N ASP A 205 -19.11 14.66 42.32
CA ASP A 205 -19.20 15.82 43.20
C ASP A 205 -20.67 16.23 43.38
N VAL A 206 -21.43 16.30 42.28
CA VAL A 206 -22.88 16.53 42.31
C VAL A 206 -23.61 15.48 43.16
N ARG A 207 -23.28 14.20 43.00
CA ARG A 207 -23.91 13.12 43.77
C ARG A 207 -23.63 13.23 45.27
N ASN A 208 -22.40 13.54 45.64
CA ASN A 208 -21.98 13.57 47.04
C ASN A 208 -22.43 14.85 47.75
N ASP A 209 -22.30 16.02 47.10
CA ASP A 209 -22.55 17.31 47.77
C ASP A 209 -23.99 17.81 47.65
N HIS A 210 -24.68 17.55 46.55
CA HIS A 210 -26.04 18.06 46.33
C HIS A 210 -27.11 17.03 46.64
N PHE A 211 -27.04 15.83 46.07
CA PHE A 211 -28.10 14.84 46.28
C PHE A 211 -28.23 14.40 47.74
N GLN A 212 -27.13 14.28 48.49
CA GLN A 212 -27.22 14.01 49.93
C GLN A 212 -27.86 15.17 50.71
N LYS A 213 -27.52 16.42 50.40
CA LYS A 213 -28.10 17.59 51.09
C LYS A 213 -29.59 17.76 50.77
N VAL A 214 -29.98 17.58 49.52
CA VAL A 214 -31.39 17.61 49.09
C VAL A 214 -32.17 16.47 49.72
N ALA A 215 -31.62 15.25 49.76
CA ALA A 215 -32.28 14.11 50.41
C ALA A 215 -32.45 14.31 51.92
N ILE A 216 -31.46 14.88 52.61
CA ILE A 216 -31.55 15.19 54.05
C ILE A 216 -32.57 16.32 54.30
N ARG A 217 -32.54 17.39 53.51
CA ARG A 217 -33.49 18.52 53.65
C ARG A 217 -34.93 18.15 53.29
N ALA A 218 -35.14 17.34 52.26
CA ALA A 218 -36.47 16.82 51.92
C ALA A 218 -37.07 15.91 53.00
N MET A 219 -36.23 15.39 53.92
CA MET A 219 -36.69 14.68 55.12
C MET A 219 -36.93 15.63 56.33
N GLU A 220 -36.44 16.87 56.30
CA GLU A 220 -36.41 17.78 57.46
C GLU A 220 -37.28 19.05 57.32
N VAL A 221 -37.58 19.61 56.13
CA VAL A 221 -38.29 20.91 55.98
C VAL A 221 -39.15 21.02 54.69
N ASP A 222 -40.12 21.95 54.73
CA ASP A 222 -41.14 22.44 53.77
C ASP A 222 -40.87 22.28 52.26
N GLU A 223 -41.91 21.92 51.49
CA GLU A 223 -41.87 21.56 50.06
C GLU A 223 -41.37 22.71 49.18
N GLU A 224 -41.69 23.96 49.52
CA GLU A 224 -41.39 25.15 48.71
C GLU A 224 -39.88 25.48 48.66
N GLU A 225 -39.16 25.31 49.77
CA GLU A 225 -37.72 25.57 49.83
C GLU A 225 -36.94 24.49 49.05
N THR A 226 -37.40 23.24 49.12
CA THR A 226 -36.82 22.12 48.39
C THR A 226 -36.98 22.28 46.86
N ILE A 227 -38.12 22.80 46.40
CA ILE A 227 -38.37 23.05 44.98
C ILE A 227 -37.45 24.14 44.43
N ASN A 228 -37.24 25.23 45.17
CA ASN A 228 -36.35 26.33 44.74
C ASN A 228 -34.89 25.88 44.63
N ASP A 229 -34.39 25.08 45.58
CA ASP A 229 -33.03 24.51 45.54
C ASP A 229 -32.84 23.59 44.32
N ILE A 230 -33.86 22.81 43.94
CA ILE A 230 -33.81 21.94 42.74
C ILE A 230 -33.74 22.77 41.46
N ILE A 231 -34.49 23.86 41.37
CA ILE A 231 -34.48 24.77 40.21
C ILE A 231 -33.12 25.47 40.08
N GLU A 232 -32.57 25.99 41.18
CA GLU A 232 -31.23 26.60 41.17
C GLU A 232 -30.16 25.60 40.73
N PHE A 233 -30.27 24.34 41.18
CA PHE A 233 -29.38 23.28 40.77
C PHE A 233 -29.50 22.93 39.27
N GLU A 234 -30.72 22.86 38.73
CA GLU A 234 -30.95 22.58 37.31
C GLU A 234 -30.34 23.67 36.42
N ASP A 235 -30.49 24.93 36.81
CA ASP A 235 -29.96 26.08 36.07
C ASP A 235 -28.43 26.13 36.11
N LYS A 236 -27.83 25.86 37.28
CA LYS A 236 -26.37 25.76 37.41
C LYS A 236 -25.78 24.60 36.59
N THR A 237 -26.50 23.48 36.53
CA THR A 237 -26.11 22.31 35.73
C THR A 237 -26.20 22.61 34.23
N LYS A 238 -27.27 23.30 33.78
CA LYS A 238 -27.40 23.78 32.40
C LYS A 238 -26.29 24.76 32.03
N GLU A 239 -25.92 25.66 32.93
CA GLU A 239 -24.83 26.62 32.72
C GLU A 239 -23.47 25.90 32.53
N GLU A 240 -23.11 24.98 33.42
CA GLU A 240 -21.88 24.19 33.33
C GLU A 240 -21.84 23.30 32.08
N LEU A 241 -22.95 22.65 31.72
CA LEU A 241 -23.07 21.90 30.47
C LEU A 241 -22.91 22.78 29.23
N SER A 242 -23.45 24.01 29.26
CA SER A 242 -23.29 24.95 28.15
C SER A 242 -21.82 25.38 27.95
N LYS A 243 -21.05 25.49 29.04
CA LYS A 243 -19.59 25.77 28.98
C LYS A 243 -18.80 24.61 28.38
N LEU A 244 -19.29 23.37 28.51
CA LEU A 244 -18.69 22.17 27.93
C LEU A 244 -19.04 21.97 26.45
N VAL A 245 -20.22 22.41 26.00
CA VAL A 245 -20.72 22.26 24.62
C VAL A 245 -20.32 23.45 23.73
N GLY A 246 -20.09 24.64 24.30
CA GLY A 246 -19.77 25.88 23.57
C GLY A 246 -18.31 26.11 23.16
N ARG A 247 -17.39 25.15 23.39
CA ARG A 247 -15.95 25.24 23.03
C ARG A 247 -15.48 24.05 22.21
#